data_AF-A0A7L0X5D0-F1
#
_entry.id   AF-A0A7L0X5D0-F1
#
_cell.length_a   1.000
_cell.length_b   1.000
_cell.length_c   1.000
_cell.angle_alpha   90.00
_cell.angle_beta   90.00
_cell.angle_gamma   90.00
#
_symmetry.space_group_name_H-M   'P 1'
#
loop_
_entity.id
_entity.type
_entity.pdbx_description
1 polymer ?
#
loop_
_entity_poly.entity_id
_entity_poly.type
_entity_poly.pdbx_seq_one_letter_code
_entity_poly.pdbx_strand_id
1 'polypeptide(L)'
;RVQLLPPQNVTLLSKDFEMILTWAPGEGSPQDVTYTVSYKSQDHMDKWLEVPHCSNISRPSCVLTCVLSNIYVKVRARVRALSGPLQSPWVKSRFKDYYSEVELAPPELILNVKENSVHVSASFPLPTCMEKLIWKYELNHWEAGSEDKKKYEHKFRRDTVTIDTTALRGNYCFSARSIYDSIDIKYSEFSQPVCVPLNHKG
;
A
#
# COMPACT_ATOMS: atom_id res chain seq x y z
N ARG A 1 16.26 -27.10 29.24
CA ARG A 1 16.74 -25.72 28.90
C ARG A 1 15.55 -25.01 28.27
N VAL A 2 15.04 -23.93 28.88
CA VAL A 2 13.92 -23.17 28.29
C VAL A 2 14.44 -22.48 27.03
N GLN A 3 13.80 -22.73 25.89
CA GLN A 3 14.17 -22.17 24.60
C GLN A 3 13.00 -21.36 24.05
N LEU A 4 13.27 -20.13 23.63
CA LEU A 4 12.29 -19.30 22.96
C LEU A 4 12.16 -19.76 21.51
N LEU A 5 10.96 -20.20 21.12
CA LEU A 5 10.70 -20.66 19.77
C LEU A 5 10.72 -19.48 18.79
N PRO A 6 11.20 -19.69 17.55
CA PRO A 6 11.29 -18.63 16.56
C PRO A 6 9.92 -18.20 16.03
N PRO A 7 9.80 -16.96 15.52
CA PRO A 7 8.62 -16.52 14.80
C PRO A 7 8.27 -17.43 13.61
N GLN A 8 6.98 -17.59 13.34
CA GLN A 8 6.45 -18.42 12.26
C GLN A 8 5.85 -17.55 11.15
N ASN A 9 5.58 -18.14 9.98
CA ASN A 9 4.92 -17.47 8.84
C ASN A 9 5.54 -16.12 8.45
N VAL A 10 6.87 -16.01 8.56
CA VAL A 10 7.60 -14.76 8.28
C VAL A 10 7.51 -14.41 6.80
N THR A 11 6.77 -13.35 6.50
CA THR A 11 6.43 -12.95 5.14
C THR A 11 6.74 -11.48 4.93
N LEU A 12 7.43 -11.17 3.84
CA LEU A 12 7.68 -9.80 3.42
C LEU A 12 6.68 -9.47 2.31
N LEU A 13 5.82 -8.48 2.57
CA LEU A 13 4.74 -8.04 1.70
C LEU A 13 5.13 -6.72 1.04
N SER A 14 4.71 -6.56 -0.21
CA SER A 14 4.72 -5.27 -0.91
C SER A 14 3.27 -4.92 -1.21
N LYS A 15 2.69 -3.99 -0.46
CA LYS A 15 1.27 -3.66 -0.55
C LYS A 15 1.10 -2.17 -0.37
N ASP A 16 0.28 -1.54 -1.21
CA ASP A 16 -0.08 -0.13 -1.08
C ASP A 16 1.15 0.80 -1.03
N PHE A 17 2.18 0.42 -1.80
CA PHE A 17 3.49 1.08 -1.80
C PHE A 17 4.17 1.13 -0.42
N GLU A 18 3.94 0.10 0.39
CA GLU A 18 4.68 -0.18 1.60
C GLU A 18 5.36 -1.56 1.52
N MET A 19 6.53 -1.64 2.14
CA MET A 19 7.20 -2.91 2.42
C MET A 19 6.98 -3.28 3.88
N ILE A 20 6.28 -4.39 4.13
CA ILE A 20 5.85 -4.78 5.47
C ILE A 20 6.31 -6.21 5.75
N LEU A 21 7.12 -6.39 6.78
CA LEU A 21 7.42 -7.71 7.32
C LEU A 21 6.32 -8.08 8.31
N THR A 22 5.72 -9.26 8.16
CA THR A 22 4.73 -9.83 9.08
C THR A 22 5.17 -11.21 9.53
N TRP A 23 4.74 -11.61 10.73
CA TRP A 23 5.01 -12.93 11.28
C TRP A 23 3.93 -13.33 12.28
N ALA A 24 3.89 -14.61 12.63
CA ALA A 24 3.17 -15.11 13.80
C ALA A 24 4.16 -15.33 14.95
N PRO A 25 3.73 -15.17 16.22
CA PRO A 25 4.53 -15.60 17.37
C PRO A 25 4.90 -17.09 17.26
N GLY A 26 6.03 -17.47 17.85
CA GLY A 26 6.35 -18.89 18.04
C GLY A 26 5.35 -19.55 18.97
N GLU A 27 5.14 -20.86 18.84
CA GLU A 27 4.26 -21.61 19.73
C GLU A 27 4.70 -21.47 21.19
N GLY A 28 3.76 -21.26 22.11
CA GLY A 28 4.07 -21.04 23.52
C GLY A 28 4.85 -19.75 23.82
N SER A 29 4.89 -18.78 22.89
CA SER A 29 5.54 -17.48 23.16
C SER A 29 4.95 -16.81 24.41
N PRO A 30 5.79 -16.31 25.33
CA PRO A 30 5.34 -15.54 26.48
C PRO A 30 4.58 -14.27 26.10
N GLN A 31 3.77 -13.73 27.02
CA GLN A 31 3.04 -12.47 26.79
C GLN A 31 3.95 -11.25 26.63
N ASP A 32 5.13 -11.27 27.25
CA ASP A 32 6.13 -10.20 27.20
C ASP A 32 7.11 -10.35 26.03
N VAL A 33 6.82 -11.24 25.07
CA VAL A 33 7.68 -11.44 23.91
C VAL A 33 7.78 -10.16 23.08
N THR A 34 9.00 -9.81 22.70
CA THR A 34 9.29 -8.71 21.78
C THR A 34 10.06 -9.22 20.58
N TYR A 35 10.17 -8.39 19.54
CA TYR A 35 10.78 -8.75 18.27
C TYR A 35 11.79 -7.70 17.82
N THR A 36 12.86 -8.16 17.20
CA THR A 36 13.83 -7.30 16.51
C THR A 36 13.89 -7.69 15.04
N VAL A 37 13.84 -6.68 14.17
CA VAL A 37 13.91 -6.84 12.71
C VAL A 37 15.20 -6.28 12.14
N SER A 38 15.75 -6.95 11.15
CA SER A 38 16.82 -6.45 10.30
C SER A 38 16.57 -6.84 8.85
N TYR A 39 17.14 -6.11 7.91
CA TYR A 39 16.95 -6.36 6.48
C TYR A 39 18.29 -6.36 5.74
N LYS A 40 18.25 -6.82 4.50
CA LYS A 40 19.34 -6.61 3.55
C LYS A 40 18.78 -6.53 2.14
N SER A 41 19.46 -5.77 1.30
CA SER A 41 19.16 -5.64 -0.14
C SER A 41 20.14 -6.47 -0.97
N GLN A 42 19.81 -6.65 -2.25
CA GLN A 42 20.70 -7.29 -3.22
C GLN A 42 22.01 -6.49 -3.41
N ASP A 43 21.98 -5.18 -3.24
CA ASP A 43 23.17 -4.30 -3.31
C ASP A 43 24.08 -4.43 -2.08
N HIS A 44 23.57 -4.97 -0.96
CA HIS A 44 24.29 -5.12 0.30
C HIS A 44 24.09 -6.53 0.88
N MET A 45 24.47 -7.55 0.10
CA MET A 45 24.21 -8.95 0.44
C MET A 45 25.02 -9.48 1.62
N ASP A 46 26.14 -8.86 1.93
CA ASP A 46 27.10 -9.20 2.98
C ASP A 46 26.70 -8.70 4.37
N LYS A 47 25.90 -7.63 4.45
CA LYS A 47 25.53 -6.99 5.72
C LYS A 47 24.02 -7.04 5.99
N TRP A 48 23.66 -7.32 7.25
CA TRP A 48 22.31 -7.06 7.75
C TRP A 48 22.25 -5.65 8.35
N LEU A 49 21.31 -4.86 7.87
CA LEU A 49 21.04 -3.50 8.33
C LEU A 49 19.90 -3.52 9.35
N GLU A 50 20.04 -2.72 10.39
CA GLU A 50 19.04 -2.61 11.45
C GLU A 50 17.82 -1.82 10.98
N VAL A 51 16.67 -2.11 11.59
CA VAL A 51 15.45 -1.32 11.44
C VAL A 51 15.14 -0.70 12.80
N PRO A 52 15.64 0.53 13.10
CA PRO A 52 15.66 1.05 14.47
C PRO A 52 14.29 1.09 15.16
N HIS A 53 13.23 1.47 14.43
CA HIS A 53 11.85 1.52 14.93
C HIS A 53 11.18 0.14 15.07
N CYS A 54 11.90 -0.92 14.74
CA CYS A 54 11.49 -2.32 14.91
C CYS A 54 12.48 -3.12 15.75
N SER A 55 13.12 -2.45 16.71
CA SER A 55 13.90 -3.09 17.77
C SER A 55 13.06 -3.21 19.03
N ASN A 56 12.95 -4.43 19.59
CA ASN A 56 12.18 -4.75 20.80
C ASN A 56 10.70 -4.31 20.74
N ILE A 57 10.03 -4.56 19.62
CA ILE A 57 8.60 -4.24 19.44
C ILE A 57 7.73 -5.44 19.82
N SER A 58 6.53 -5.20 20.38
CA SER A 58 5.57 -6.26 20.71
C SER A 58 4.67 -6.67 19.54
N ARG A 59 4.43 -5.73 18.60
CA ARG A 59 3.58 -5.96 17.43
C ARG A 59 4.22 -6.99 16.47
N PRO A 60 3.43 -7.90 15.87
CA PRO A 60 3.93 -8.95 14.97
C PRO A 60 4.13 -8.48 13.51
N SER A 61 4.42 -7.19 13.34
CA SER A 61 4.66 -6.57 12.03
C SER A 61 5.60 -5.38 12.12
N CYS A 62 6.27 -5.08 11.01
CA CYS A 62 7.20 -3.96 10.90
C CYS A 62 7.16 -3.39 9.48
N VAL A 63 7.03 -2.07 9.36
CA VAL A 63 7.14 -1.35 8.08
C VAL A 63 8.62 -1.05 7.80
N LEU A 64 9.12 -1.42 6.63
CA LEU A 64 10.49 -1.22 6.17
C LEU A 64 10.62 -0.11 5.13
N THR A 65 9.50 0.39 4.59
CA THR A 65 9.47 1.25 3.38
C THR A 65 10.54 2.34 3.35
N CYS A 66 10.59 3.20 4.37
CA CYS A 66 11.49 4.36 4.38
C CYS A 66 12.92 4.06 4.85
N VAL A 67 13.23 2.82 5.28
CA VAL A 67 14.64 2.42 5.53
C VAL A 67 15.29 1.83 4.28
N LEU A 68 14.51 1.53 3.24
CA LEU A 68 15.05 1.05 1.97
C LEU A 68 15.59 2.23 1.16
N SER A 69 16.88 2.18 0.81
CA SER A 69 17.54 3.22 0.00
C SER A 69 17.24 3.10 -1.49
N ASN A 70 16.93 1.90 -1.97
CA ASN A 70 16.71 1.60 -3.37
C ASN A 70 15.51 0.67 -3.52
N ILE A 71 14.48 1.13 -4.25
CA ILE A 71 13.24 0.38 -4.46
C ILE A 71 13.31 -0.60 -5.63
N TYR A 72 14.33 -0.46 -6.48
CA TYR A 72 14.52 -1.24 -7.71
C TYR A 72 15.28 -2.56 -7.48
N VAL A 73 15.58 -2.90 -6.22
CA VAL A 73 16.33 -4.10 -5.87
C VAL A 73 15.56 -4.98 -4.92
N LYS A 74 15.84 -6.28 -5.00
CA LYS A 74 15.21 -7.26 -4.13
C LYS A 74 15.72 -7.11 -2.72
N VAL A 75 14.80 -7.19 -1.77
CA VAL A 75 15.08 -7.10 -0.34
C VAL A 75 14.61 -8.36 0.36
N ARG A 76 15.28 -8.72 1.45
CA ARG A 76 14.77 -9.71 2.40
C ARG A 76 14.90 -9.16 3.81
N ALA A 77 14.00 -9.57 4.68
CA ALA A 77 14.06 -9.24 6.09
C ALA A 77 14.20 -10.49 6.93
N ARG A 78 14.59 -10.31 8.19
CA ARG A 78 14.59 -11.36 9.19
C ARG A 78 14.11 -10.80 10.53
N VAL A 79 13.49 -11.67 11.30
CA VAL A 79 12.97 -11.37 12.64
C VAL A 79 13.40 -12.46 13.61
N ARG A 80 13.56 -12.09 14.88
CA ARG A 80 13.71 -13.02 16.00
C ARG A 80 12.88 -12.52 17.18
N ALA A 81 12.48 -13.45 18.04
CA ALA A 81 11.81 -13.17 19.30
C ALA A 81 12.83 -12.97 20.42
N LEU A 82 12.48 -12.14 21.40
CA LEU A 82 13.21 -11.90 22.64
C LEU A 82 12.25 -11.96 23.83
N SER A 83 12.68 -12.54 24.95
CA SER A 83 11.97 -12.51 26.24
C SER A 83 13.00 -12.59 27.36
N GLY A 84 13.13 -11.52 28.13
CA GLY A 84 14.24 -11.33 29.06
C GLY A 84 15.61 -11.57 28.39
N PRO A 85 16.45 -12.49 28.92
CA PRO A 85 17.75 -12.82 28.32
C PRO A 85 17.66 -13.80 27.14
N LEU A 86 16.48 -14.39 26.87
CA LEU A 86 16.30 -15.41 25.84
C LEU A 86 16.13 -14.76 24.47
N GLN A 87 16.74 -15.38 23.46
CA GLN A 87 16.63 -14.97 22.05
C GLN A 87 16.36 -16.21 21.19
N SER A 88 15.39 -16.12 20.29
CA SER A 88 15.17 -17.17 19.31
C SER A 88 16.23 -17.12 18.19
N PRO A 89 16.40 -18.20 17.41
CA PRO A 89 17.03 -18.12 16.11
C PRO A 89 16.36 -17.07 15.21
N TRP A 90 17.12 -16.52 14.28
CA TRP A 90 16.60 -15.64 13.24
C TRP A 90 15.81 -16.43 12.19
N VAL A 91 14.64 -15.93 11.81
CA VAL A 91 13.86 -16.44 10.68
C VAL A 91 13.84 -15.40 9.58
N LYS A 92 14.15 -15.85 8.36
CA LYS A 92 14.28 -14.98 7.17
C LYS A 92 13.01 -15.09 6.34
N SER A 93 12.56 -13.97 5.78
CA SER A 93 11.60 -13.98 4.69
C SER A 93 12.24 -14.50 3.40
N ARG A 94 11.40 -14.81 2.41
CA ARG A 94 11.85 -14.83 1.00
C ARG A 94 12.27 -13.43 0.56
N PHE A 95 13.03 -13.36 -0.53
CA PHE A 95 13.26 -12.09 -1.20
C PHE A 95 11.96 -11.56 -1.81
N LYS A 96 11.84 -10.24 -1.84
CA LYS A 96 10.69 -9.52 -2.39
C LYS A 96 11.19 -8.37 -3.23
N ASP A 97 10.68 -8.26 -4.45
CA ASP A 97 10.94 -7.14 -5.34
C ASP A 97 9.96 -6.01 -5.05
N TYR A 98 10.46 -4.90 -4.51
CA TYR A 98 9.57 -3.83 -4.07
C TYR A 98 8.91 -3.10 -5.26
N TYR A 99 9.63 -2.92 -6.36
CA TYR A 99 9.12 -2.23 -7.54
C TYR A 99 8.11 -3.07 -8.32
N SER A 100 8.35 -4.37 -8.50
CA SER A 100 7.53 -5.20 -9.42
C SER A 100 6.55 -6.14 -8.72
N GLU A 101 6.67 -6.43 -7.42
CA GLU A 101 5.74 -7.31 -6.71
C GLU A 101 4.70 -6.57 -5.86
N VAL A 102 4.51 -5.26 -6.07
CA VAL A 102 3.52 -4.47 -5.33
C VAL A 102 2.09 -4.93 -5.62
N GLU A 103 1.29 -5.08 -4.57
CA GLU A 103 -0.16 -5.24 -4.63
C GLU A 103 -0.82 -3.88 -4.35
N LEU A 104 -1.74 -3.44 -5.21
CA LEU A 104 -2.34 -2.11 -5.14
C LEU A 104 -3.76 -2.17 -4.56
N ALA A 105 -4.06 -1.27 -3.62
CA ALA A 105 -5.42 -0.92 -3.27
C ALA A 105 -6.01 0.14 -4.25
N PRO A 106 -7.34 0.23 -4.33
CA PRO A 106 -7.99 1.35 -4.99
C PRO A 106 -7.66 2.69 -4.30
N PRO A 107 -7.63 3.80 -5.04
CA PRO A 107 -7.42 5.11 -4.46
C PRO A 107 -8.71 5.62 -3.79
N GLU A 108 -8.53 6.56 -2.87
CA GLU A 108 -9.61 7.35 -2.32
C GLU A 108 -10.00 8.44 -3.33
N LEU A 109 -11.28 8.54 -3.65
CA LEU A 109 -11.80 9.58 -4.52
C LEU A 109 -12.15 10.84 -3.73
N ILE A 110 -11.66 11.98 -4.19
CA ILE A 110 -11.99 13.30 -3.67
C ILE A 110 -12.82 14.02 -4.73
N LEU A 111 -14.10 14.23 -4.43
CA LEU A 111 -15.05 14.93 -5.30
C LEU A 111 -15.27 16.35 -4.78
N ASN A 112 -15.10 17.33 -5.66
CA ASN A 112 -15.46 18.72 -5.42
C ASN A 112 -16.53 19.14 -6.41
N VAL A 113 -17.78 19.12 -5.95
CA VAL A 113 -18.96 19.46 -6.75
C VAL A 113 -19.11 21.00 -6.78
N LYS A 114 -19.15 21.54 -7.98
CA LYS A 114 -19.43 22.96 -8.29
C LYS A 114 -20.79 23.05 -8.98
N GLU A 115 -21.21 24.26 -9.30
CA GLU A 115 -22.52 24.53 -9.93
C GLU A 115 -22.71 23.76 -11.25
N ASN A 116 -21.73 23.85 -12.17
CA ASN A 116 -21.80 23.23 -13.49
C ASN A 116 -20.67 22.22 -13.76
N SER A 117 -19.88 21.89 -12.74
CA SER A 117 -18.78 20.92 -12.89
C SER A 117 -18.56 20.08 -11.65
N VAL A 118 -18.00 18.89 -11.84
CA VAL A 118 -17.44 18.09 -10.76
C VAL A 118 -15.94 17.93 -11.03
N HIS A 119 -15.13 18.31 -10.05
CA HIS A 119 -13.70 18.07 -10.07
C HIS A 119 -13.40 16.82 -9.25
N VAL A 120 -12.81 15.82 -9.90
CA VAL A 120 -12.50 14.53 -9.30
C VAL A 120 -11.00 14.34 -9.27
N SER A 121 -10.44 14.07 -8.10
CA SER A 121 -9.05 13.65 -7.95
C SER A 121 -8.98 12.34 -7.16
N ALA A 122 -7.87 11.62 -7.34
CA ALA A 122 -7.61 10.38 -6.65
C ALA A 122 -6.44 10.59 -5.67
N SER A 123 -6.66 10.25 -4.41
CA SER A 123 -5.65 10.25 -3.37
C SER A 123 -5.26 8.82 -3.02
N PHE A 124 -3.99 8.64 -2.65
CA PHE A 124 -3.52 7.39 -2.11
C PHE A 124 -2.54 7.74 -0.98
N PRO A 125 -2.70 7.14 0.22
CA PRO A 125 -1.78 7.38 1.33
C PRO A 125 -0.42 6.79 0.94
N LEU A 126 0.52 7.67 0.60
CA LEU A 126 1.90 7.28 0.32
C LEU A 126 2.78 7.75 1.49
N PRO A 127 3.71 6.90 1.97
CA PRO A 127 4.75 7.36 2.88
C PRO A 127 5.52 8.55 2.29
N THR A 128 5.93 9.52 3.12
CA THR A 128 6.65 10.73 2.66
C THR A 128 7.88 10.41 1.81
N CYS A 129 8.61 9.35 2.17
CA CYS A 129 9.78 8.88 1.42
C CYS A 129 9.43 8.38 -0.01
N MET A 130 8.16 8.05 -0.26
CA MET A 130 7.62 7.59 -1.54
C MET A 130 6.80 8.67 -2.26
N GLU A 131 6.80 9.93 -1.80
CA GLU A 131 5.99 11.00 -2.42
C GLU A 131 6.31 11.26 -3.89
N LYS A 132 7.56 11.01 -4.29
CA LYS A 132 8.05 11.16 -5.67
C LYS A 132 7.64 10.00 -6.57
N LEU A 133 7.03 8.95 -6.03
CA LEU A 133 6.58 7.82 -6.81
C LEU A 133 5.46 8.26 -7.76
N ILE A 134 5.66 7.99 -9.05
CA ILE A 134 4.67 8.25 -10.08
C ILE A 134 3.74 7.04 -10.15
N TRP A 135 2.46 7.29 -9.95
CA TRP A 135 1.38 6.34 -10.21
C TRP A 135 0.23 7.07 -10.90
N LYS A 136 -0.62 6.30 -11.56
CA LYS A 136 -1.74 6.78 -12.36
C LYS A 136 -3.04 6.22 -11.82
N TYR A 137 -4.17 6.78 -12.21
CA TYR A 137 -5.48 6.22 -11.95
C TYR A 137 -6.35 6.20 -13.21
N GLU A 138 -7.31 5.29 -13.21
CA GLU A 138 -8.43 5.28 -14.13
C GLU A 138 -9.70 5.60 -13.34
N LEU A 139 -10.51 6.51 -13.87
CA LEU A 139 -11.77 6.94 -13.29
C LEU A 139 -12.93 6.52 -14.18
N ASN A 140 -13.95 5.93 -13.57
CA ASN A 140 -15.27 5.71 -14.17
C ASN A 140 -16.27 6.74 -13.63
N HIS A 141 -17.17 7.18 -14.50
CA HIS A 141 -18.31 8.04 -14.20
C HIS A 141 -19.55 7.55 -14.94
N TRP A 142 -20.69 7.41 -14.25
CA TRP A 142 -21.95 6.94 -14.83
C TRP A 142 -23.17 7.44 -14.06
N GLU A 143 -24.34 7.41 -14.70
CA GLU A 143 -25.62 7.64 -14.03
C GLU A 143 -26.02 6.42 -13.20
N ALA A 144 -26.47 6.61 -11.97
CA ALA A 144 -26.83 5.54 -11.06
C ALA A 144 -27.94 4.64 -11.67
N GLY A 145 -27.66 3.34 -11.75
CA GLY A 145 -28.56 2.37 -12.38
C GLY A 145 -28.27 2.10 -13.86
N SER A 146 -27.43 2.91 -14.52
CA SER A 146 -26.93 2.63 -15.87
C SER A 146 -25.67 1.77 -15.84
N GLU A 147 -25.50 0.95 -16.88
CA GLU A 147 -24.25 0.20 -17.14
C GLU A 147 -23.24 1.02 -17.98
N ASP A 148 -23.68 2.12 -18.58
CA ASP A 148 -22.86 2.95 -19.47
C ASP A 148 -21.87 3.82 -18.69
N LYS A 149 -20.64 3.32 -18.55
CA LYS A 149 -19.55 4.00 -17.85
C LYS A 149 -18.68 4.80 -18.81
N LYS A 150 -18.58 6.11 -18.55
CA LYS A 150 -17.56 6.96 -19.16
C LYS A 150 -16.23 6.78 -18.43
N LYS A 151 -15.17 6.51 -19.18
CA LYS A 151 -13.82 6.26 -18.64
C LYS A 151 -12.88 7.43 -18.87
N TYR A 152 -12.00 7.64 -17.90
CA TYR A 152 -10.88 8.58 -17.97
C TYR A 152 -9.61 7.85 -17.57
N GLU A 153 -8.78 7.52 -18.55
CA GLU A 153 -7.61 6.65 -18.35
C GLU A 153 -6.32 7.46 -18.16
N HIS A 154 -5.32 6.78 -17.57
CA HIS A 154 -3.94 7.25 -17.42
C HIS A 154 -3.77 8.64 -16.78
N LYS A 155 -4.62 8.99 -15.82
CA LYS A 155 -4.51 10.25 -15.07
C LYS A 155 -3.39 10.13 -14.04
N PHE A 156 -2.46 11.06 -14.01
CA PHE A 156 -1.41 11.04 -12.99
C PHE A 156 -2.02 11.35 -11.61
N ARG A 157 -1.41 10.84 -10.53
CA ARG A 157 -1.83 11.09 -9.13
C ARG A 157 -2.29 12.51 -8.83
N ARG A 158 -1.63 13.52 -9.42
CA ARG A 158 -1.88 14.95 -9.15
C ARG A 158 -2.87 15.58 -10.11
N ASP A 159 -3.27 14.86 -11.15
CA ASP A 159 -4.24 15.34 -12.12
C ASP A 159 -5.63 15.33 -11.50
N THR A 160 -6.39 16.36 -11.84
CA THR A 160 -7.81 16.45 -11.53
C THR A 160 -8.61 16.31 -12.82
N VAL A 161 -9.58 15.41 -12.83
CA VAL A 161 -10.54 15.30 -13.93
C VAL A 161 -11.67 16.28 -13.68
N THR A 162 -11.90 17.19 -14.63
CA THR A 162 -13.06 18.09 -14.61
C THR A 162 -14.14 17.53 -15.52
N ILE A 163 -15.33 17.32 -14.96
CA ILE A 163 -16.51 16.80 -15.67
C ILE A 163 -17.54 17.91 -15.74
N ASP A 164 -17.91 18.31 -16.95
CA ASP A 164 -19.02 19.23 -17.19
C ASP A 164 -20.35 18.51 -16.88
N THR A 165 -21.15 19.14 -16.03
CA THR A 165 -22.43 18.59 -15.52
C THR A 165 -23.64 19.39 -16.00
N THR A 166 -23.44 20.38 -16.88
CA THR A 166 -24.50 21.27 -17.38
C THR A 166 -25.68 20.47 -17.97
N ALA A 167 -25.39 19.42 -18.72
CA ALA A 167 -26.37 18.54 -19.37
C ALA A 167 -26.76 17.30 -18.52
N LEU A 168 -26.18 17.11 -17.33
CA LEU A 168 -26.39 15.94 -16.48
C LEU A 168 -27.48 16.20 -15.44
N ARG A 169 -28.35 15.23 -15.19
CA ARG A 169 -29.45 15.32 -14.23
C ARG A 169 -29.62 14.00 -13.49
N GLY A 170 -29.80 14.05 -12.17
CA GLY A 170 -29.98 12.86 -11.34
C GLY A 170 -28.72 12.47 -10.57
N ASN A 171 -28.63 11.21 -10.15
CA ASN A 171 -27.52 10.74 -9.32
C ASN A 171 -26.42 10.14 -10.20
N TYR A 172 -25.20 10.63 -10.04
CA TYR A 172 -24.04 10.13 -10.76
C TYR A 172 -23.03 9.53 -9.80
N CYS A 173 -22.46 8.40 -10.20
CA CYS A 173 -21.53 7.62 -9.42
C CYS A 173 -20.14 7.62 -10.07
N PHE A 174 -19.13 7.51 -9.20
CA PHE A 174 -17.73 7.61 -9.54
C PHE A 174 -16.97 6.47 -8.86
N SER A 175 -16.05 5.82 -9.57
CA SER A 175 -15.14 4.82 -8.98
C SER A 175 -13.80 4.91 -9.67
N ALA A 176 -12.71 4.70 -8.95
CA ALA A 176 -11.38 4.71 -9.55
C ALA A 176 -10.56 3.49 -9.16
N ARG A 177 -9.57 3.16 -9.98
CA ARG A 177 -8.54 2.17 -9.67
C ARG A 177 -7.15 2.75 -9.87
N SER A 178 -6.21 2.27 -9.07
CA SER A 178 -4.80 2.62 -9.14
C SER A 178 -4.14 1.86 -10.28
N ILE A 179 -3.23 2.53 -10.99
CA ILE A 179 -2.41 2.00 -12.05
C ILE A 179 -0.95 2.29 -11.71
N TYR A 180 -0.11 1.27 -11.79
CA TYR A 180 1.32 1.40 -11.58
C TYR A 180 2.11 0.72 -12.69
N ASP A 181 2.89 1.51 -13.41
CA ASP A 181 3.71 1.07 -14.53
C ASP A 181 5.04 0.53 -13.98
N SER A 182 5.08 -0.74 -13.59
CA SER A 182 6.28 -1.43 -13.12
C SER A 182 7.00 -2.14 -14.28
N ILE A 183 7.47 -3.40 -14.09
CA ILE A 183 7.85 -4.27 -15.20
C ILE A 183 6.60 -4.61 -16.02
N ASP A 184 5.54 -5.00 -15.32
CA ASP A 184 4.19 -5.14 -15.86
C ASP A 184 3.30 -4.01 -15.33
N ILE A 185 2.27 -3.66 -16.11
CA ILE A 185 1.26 -2.70 -15.65
C ILE A 185 0.38 -3.40 -14.61
N LYS A 186 0.32 -2.81 -13.41
CA LYS A 186 -0.51 -3.30 -12.32
C LYS A 186 -1.76 -2.45 -12.17
N TYR A 187 -2.84 -3.12 -11.84
CA TYR A 187 -4.13 -2.51 -11.56
C TYR A 187 -4.59 -2.95 -10.18
N SER A 188 -5.15 -2.02 -9.41
CA SER A 188 -6.01 -2.39 -8.29
C SER A 188 -7.40 -2.77 -8.78
N GLU A 189 -8.20 -3.31 -7.86
CA GLU A 189 -9.66 -3.27 -7.99
C GLU A 189 -10.16 -1.83 -8.07
N PHE A 190 -11.41 -1.65 -8.52
CA PHE A 190 -12.08 -0.35 -8.42
C PHE A 190 -12.50 -0.06 -6.97
N SER A 191 -12.45 1.23 -6.61
CA SER A 191 -12.96 1.73 -5.34
C SER A 191 -14.46 1.47 -5.26
N GLN A 192 -14.98 1.46 -4.03
CA GLN A 192 -16.43 1.54 -3.86
C GLN A 192 -16.96 2.81 -4.54
N PRO A 193 -18.14 2.75 -5.20
CA PRO A 193 -18.71 3.90 -5.85
C PRO A 193 -19.01 5.04 -4.86
N VAL A 194 -18.62 6.26 -5.21
CA VAL A 194 -19.06 7.48 -4.54
C VAL A 194 -20.08 8.16 -5.44
N CYS A 195 -21.30 8.40 -4.96
CA CYS A 195 -22.38 8.96 -5.76
C CYS A 195 -22.80 10.34 -5.25
N VAL A 196 -23.08 11.27 -6.17
CA VAL A 196 -23.54 12.63 -5.87
C VAL A 196 -24.75 13.00 -6.72
N PRO A 197 -25.73 13.75 -6.17
CA PRO A 197 -26.82 14.31 -6.95
C PRO A 197 -26.33 15.51 -7.78
N LEU A 198 -26.60 15.49 -9.08
CA LEU A 198 -26.32 16.57 -10.01
C LEU A 198 -27.64 17.21 -10.44
N ASN A 199 -27.96 18.35 -9.84
CA ASN A 199 -29.15 19.14 -10.15
C ASN A 199 -28.73 20.56 -10.49
N HIS A 200 -28.89 20.94 -11.76
CA HIS A 200 -28.72 22.34 -12.14
C HIS A 200 -29.93 23.13 -11.65
N LYS A 201 -29.68 24.20 -10.89
CA LYS A 201 -30.66 25.29 -10.78
C LYS A 201 -30.54 26.09 -12.07
N GLY A 202 -31.53 25.99 -12.95
CA GLY A 202 -31.63 26.86 -14.12
C GLY A 202 -31.82 28.31 -13.72
#